data_AF-A0A1G9A333-F1
#
_entry.id   AF-A0A1G9A333-F1
#
_cell.length_a   1.000
_cell.length_b   1.000
_cell.length_c   1.000
_cell.angle_alpha   90.00
_cell.angle_beta   90.00
_cell.angle_gamma   90.00
#
_symmetry.space_group_name_H-M   'P 1'
#
loop_
_entity.id
_entity.type
_entity.pdbx_description
1 polymer ?
#
loop_
_entity_poly.entity_id
_entity_poly.type
_entity_poly.pdbx_seq_one_letter_code
_entity_poly.pdbx_strand_id
1 'polypeptide(L)'
;MHVAVVNDGRHTTVYVDRSKVARNAAARSKGITTLGEPFALGDKQSAGRYGQGFHGSLGDTRITARALQPEEFLSAVSSDSGRGR
;
A
#
# COMPACT_ATOMS: atom_id res chain seq x y z
N MET A 1 -0.89 4.90 12.33
CA MET A 1 -1.22 5.24 10.94
C MET A 1 -1.32 3.96 10.15
N HIS A 2 -2.47 3.72 9.52
CA HIS A 2 -2.68 2.63 8.57
C HIS A 2 -2.93 3.21 7.18
N VAL A 3 -2.23 2.69 6.18
CA VAL A 3 -2.41 3.09 4.79
C VAL A 3 -2.78 1.88 3.95
N ALA A 4 -3.82 2.02 3.13
CA ALA A 4 -4.13 1.05 2.09
C ALA A 4 -4.21 1.75 0.73
N VAL A 5 -3.61 1.13 -0.28
CA VAL A 5 -3.70 1.55 -1.68
C VAL A 5 -4.39 0.42 -2.43
N VAL A 6 -5.56 0.71 -3.00
CA VAL A 6 -6.36 -0.26 -3.76
C VAL A 6 -6.41 0.17 -5.21
N ASN A 7 -6.00 -0.73 -6.10
CA ASN A 7 -6.14 -0.56 -7.55
C ASN A 7 -7.05 -1.65 -8.11
N ASP A 8 -8.12 -1.25 -8.81
CA ASP A 8 -9.11 -2.16 -9.44
C ASP A 8 -8.89 -2.35 -10.96
N GLY A 9 -7.72 -1.95 -11.47
CA GLY A 9 -7.39 -1.91 -12.89
C GLY A 9 -7.90 -0.64 -13.62
N ARG A 10 -8.74 0.19 -13.00
CA ARG A 10 -9.26 1.45 -13.58
C ARG A 10 -8.94 2.66 -12.72
N HIS A 11 -9.06 2.53 -11.41
CA HIS A 11 -8.89 3.58 -10.41
C HIS A 11 -7.92 3.13 -9.32
N THR A 12 -7.15 4.10 -8.80
CA THR A 12 -6.39 3.92 -7.56
C THR A 12 -7.04 4.74 -6.45
N THR A 13 -7.38 4.09 -5.35
CA THR A 13 -7.91 4.73 -4.14
C THR A 13 -6.91 4.59 -2.99
N VAL A 14 -6.69 5.69 -2.27
CA VAL A 14 -5.84 5.71 -1.07
C VAL A 14 -6.70 5.92 0.18
N TYR A 15 -6.47 5.07 1.17
CA TYR A 15 -7.07 5.14 2.49
C TYR A 15 -5.99 5.45 3.52
N VAL A 16 -6.26 6.39 4.43
CA VAL A 16 -5.43 6.68 5.60
C VAL A 16 -6.31 6.63 6.83
N ASP A 17 -5.95 5.82 7.82
CA ASP A 17 -6.67 5.69 9.10
C ASP A 17 -8.19 5.55 8.91
N ARG A 18 -8.57 4.67 7.97
CA ARG A 18 -9.95 4.35 7.56
C ARG A 18 -10.70 5.43 6.78
N SER A 19 -10.08 6.59 6.56
CA SER A 19 -10.64 7.64 5.71
C SER A 19 -10.17 7.48 4.27
N LYS A 20 -11.09 7.59 3.32
CA LYS A 20 -10.76 7.69 1.89
C LYS A 20 -10.24 9.10 1.62
N VAL A 21 -8.94 9.24 1.38
CA VAL A 21 -8.27 10.56 1.30
C VAL A 21 -8.10 11.04 -0.14
N ALA A 22 -7.89 10.12 -1.08
CA ALA A 22 -7.69 10.47 -2.48
C ALA A 22 -8.27 9.40 -3.42
N ARG A 23 -8.82 9.88 -4.54
CA ARG A 23 -9.20 9.08 -5.71
C ARG A 23 -8.39 9.65 -6.86
N ASN A 24 -7.42 8.92 -7.36
CA ASN A 24 -6.64 9.38 -8.51
C ASN A 24 -7.37 8.91 -9.77
N ALA A 25 -8.01 9.83 -10.49
CA ALA A 25 -8.60 9.55 -11.80
C ALA A 25 -8.84 10.85 -12.60
N ALA A 26 -7.77 11.55 -12.99
CA ALA A 26 -7.85 12.41 -14.18
C ALA A 26 -7.58 11.59 -15.46
N ALA A 27 -6.72 10.57 -15.38
CA ALA A 27 -6.36 9.70 -16.49
C ALA A 27 -6.79 8.26 -16.26
N ARG A 28 -7.30 7.60 -17.31
CA ARG A 28 -7.52 6.14 -17.30
C ARG A 28 -6.19 5.42 -17.07
N SER A 29 -6.17 4.52 -16.09
CA SER A 29 -5.04 3.61 -15.93
C SER A 29 -4.87 2.73 -17.18
N LYS A 30 -3.62 2.57 -17.65
CA LYS A 30 -3.27 1.62 -18.72
C LYS A 30 -2.89 0.23 -18.18
N GLY A 31 -3.18 -0.01 -16.91
CA GLY A 31 -2.73 -1.20 -16.18
C GLY A 31 -1.40 -0.99 -15.45
N ILE A 32 -1.00 -2.01 -14.69
CA ILE A 32 0.30 -2.12 -14.03
C ILE A 32 1.00 -3.33 -14.66
N THR A 33 2.27 -3.16 -15.04
CA THR A 33 3.14 -4.25 -15.45
C THR A 33 4.30 -4.35 -14.48
N THR A 34 4.83 -5.57 -14.30
CA THR A 34 6.12 -5.76 -13.65
C THR A 34 7.25 -5.57 -14.66
N LEU A 35 8.41 -5.16 -14.16
CA LEU A 35 9.67 -5.13 -14.92
C LEU A 35 10.48 -6.43 -14.73
N GLY A 36 9.96 -7.41 -13.97
CA GLY A 36 10.71 -8.62 -13.59
C GLY A 36 11.75 -8.37 -12.49
N GLU A 37 11.82 -7.15 -11.98
CA GLU A 37 12.73 -6.73 -10.91
C GLU A 37 12.22 -7.16 -9.53
N PRO A 38 13.10 -7.28 -8.52
CA PRO A 38 12.69 -7.49 -7.14
C PRO A 38 11.70 -6.43 -6.67
N PHE A 39 10.70 -6.85 -5.89
CA PHE A 39 9.78 -5.90 -5.25
C PHE A 39 10.51 -5.12 -4.15
N ALA A 40 10.40 -3.79 -4.20
CA ALA A 40 11.01 -2.89 -3.23
C ALA A 40 9.96 -2.36 -2.25
N LEU A 41 10.29 -2.38 -0.97
CA LEU A 41 9.48 -1.75 0.09
C LEU A 41 10.32 -0.69 0.79
N GLY A 42 9.74 0.49 1.01
CA GLY A 42 10.41 1.58 1.71
C GLY A 42 11.42 2.35 0.88
N ASP A 43 11.54 2.09 -0.43
CA ASP A 43 12.36 2.88 -1.34
C ASP A 43 11.81 2.80 -2.77
N LYS A 44 12.14 3.77 -3.61
CA LYS A 44 11.86 3.73 -5.05
C LYS A 44 13.05 3.09 -5.78
N GLN A 45 12.81 2.00 -6.49
CA GLN A 45 13.79 1.42 -7.40
C GLN A 45 13.72 2.09 -8.79
N SER A 46 14.88 2.40 -9.37
CA SER A 46 15.02 2.86 -10.76
C SER A 46 16.41 2.51 -11.30
N ALA A 47 16.47 1.86 -12.46
CA ALA A 47 17.73 1.48 -13.13
C ALA A 47 18.71 0.72 -12.21
N GLY A 48 18.19 -0.22 -11.42
CA GLY A 48 19.00 -1.02 -10.48
C GLY A 48 19.48 -0.26 -9.24
N ARG A 49 19.01 0.97 -9.03
CA ARG A 49 19.38 1.81 -7.89
C ARG A 49 18.16 2.15 -7.05
N TYR A 50 18.37 2.27 -5.75
CA TYR A 50 17.37 2.72 -4.79
C TYR A 50 17.65 4.17 -4.40
N GLY A 51 16.61 4.95 -4.15
CA GLY A 51 16.74 6.35 -3.73
C GLY A 51 15.40 6.98 -3.36
N GLN A 52 15.45 7.92 -2.39
CA GLN A 52 14.29 8.45 -1.67
C GLN A 52 13.68 7.45 -0.68
N GLY A 53 14.54 6.73 0.05
CA GLY A 53 14.15 5.81 1.11
C GLY A 53 13.27 6.46 2.18
N PHE A 54 12.31 5.68 2.64
CA PHE A 54 11.44 6.00 3.77
C PHE A 54 12.23 5.90 5.08
N HIS A 55 12.24 6.99 5.83
CA HIS A 55 12.83 7.02 7.16
C HIS A 55 11.75 6.81 8.23
N GLY A 56 11.56 5.56 8.65
CA GLY A 56 10.56 5.18 9.65
C GLY A 56 10.41 3.67 9.78
N SER A 57 9.36 3.23 10.47
CA SER A 57 9.03 1.80 10.62
C SER A 57 7.85 1.41 9.74
N LEU A 58 7.95 0.25 9.09
CA LEU A 58 6.86 -0.41 8.38
C LEU A 58 6.53 -1.70 9.12
N GLY A 59 5.27 -1.86 9.53
CA GLY A 59 4.76 -3.05 10.20
C GLY A 59 3.61 -3.66 9.41
N ASP A 60 3.32 -4.95 9.66
CA ASP A 60 2.15 -5.69 9.16
C ASP A 60 1.82 -5.45 7.67
N THR A 61 2.85 -5.35 6.83
CA THR A 61 2.70 -5.06 5.41
C THR A 61 2.14 -6.27 4.66
N ARG A 62 1.09 -6.05 3.87
CA ARG A 62 0.44 -7.09 3.05
C ARG A 62 0.33 -6.64 1.61
N ILE A 63 0.61 -7.55 0.69
CA ILE A 63 0.46 -7.36 -0.76
C ILE A 63 -0.48 -8.45 -1.25
N THR A 64 -1.46 -8.09 -2.08
CA THR A 64 -2.48 -9.03 -2.56
C THR A 64 -2.58 -8.98 -4.08
N ALA A 65 -2.97 -10.10 -4.68
CA ALA A 65 -3.10 -10.24 -6.12
C ALA A 65 -4.43 -9.67 -6.69
N ARG A 66 -5.29 -9.11 -5.83
CA ARG A 66 -6.59 -8.56 -6.22
C ARG A 66 -6.90 -7.27 -5.46
N ALA A 67 -7.82 -6.47 -5.99
CA ALA A 67 -8.41 -5.39 -5.22
C ALA A 67 -9.16 -5.96 -4.01
N LEU A 68 -8.83 -5.46 -2.82
CA LEU A 68 -9.57 -5.74 -1.60
C LEU A 68 -10.70 -4.73 -1.43
N GLN A 69 -11.83 -5.18 -0.89
CA GLN A 69 -12.87 -4.31 -0.38
C GLN A 69 -12.42 -3.67 0.94
N PRO A 70 -12.89 -2.45 1.27
CA PRO A 70 -12.50 -1.75 2.49
C PRO A 70 -12.61 -2.61 3.76
N GLU A 71 -13.68 -3.38 3.89
CA GLU A 71 -13.96 -4.20 5.07
C GLU A 71 -12.88 -5.27 5.32
N GLU A 72 -12.16 -5.69 4.27
CA GLU A 72 -11.12 -6.71 4.32
C GLU A 72 -9.79 -6.19 4.90
N PHE A 73 -9.59 -4.87 4.97
CA PHE A 73 -8.37 -4.27 5.50
C PHE A 73 -8.61 -3.20 6.58
N LEU A 74 -9.84 -2.69 6.72
CA LEU A 74 -10.20 -1.75 7.78
C LEU A 74 -10.46 -2.43 9.12
N SER A 75 -10.59 -3.76 9.15
CA SER A 75 -10.79 -4.60 10.34
C SER A 75 -9.48 -5.11 10.96
N ALA A 76 -8.34 -4.97 10.28
CA ALA A 76 -7.03 -5.40 10.76
C ALA A 76 -6.42 -4.36 11.72
N VAL A 77 -7.08 -4.09 12.84
CA VAL A 77 -6.41 -3.54 14.02
C VAL A 77 -5.88 -4.75 14.77
N SER A 78 -4.57 -4.99 14.74
CA SER A 78 -3.96 -5.91 15.69
C SER A 78 -4.19 -5.32 17.08
N SER A 79 -4.96 -6.03 17.90
CA SER A 79 -4.99 -5.77 19.33
C SER A 79 -3.59 -6.12 19.86
N ASP A 80 -2.74 -5.12 20.07
CA ASP A 80 -1.67 -5.27 21.05
C ASP A 80 -2.30 -5.19 22.43
N SER A 81 -2.97 -6.28 22.81
CA SER A 81 -3.36 -6.53 24.18
C SER A 81 -2.16 -7.11 24.92
N GLY A 82 -1.33 -6.20 25.45
CA GLY A 82 -0.51 -6.41 26.63
C GLY A 82 0.73 -7.31 26.48
N ARG A 83 1.90 -6.70 26.30
CA ARG A 83 3.13 -7.20 26.91
C ARG A 83 3.52 -6.31 28.08
N GLY A 84 3.04 -6.72 29.26
CA GLY A 84 3.69 -6.35 30.51
C GLY A 84 5.10 -6.95 30.56
N ARG A 85 6.07 -6.11 30.91
CA ARG A 85 7.23 -6.43 31.72
C ARG A 85 7.44 -5.30 32.70
#